data_AF-A0AA50TPS5-F1
#
_entry.id   AF-A0AA50TPS5-F1
#
_cell.length_a   1.000
_cell.length_b   1.000
_cell.length_c   1.000
_cell.angle_alpha   90.00
_cell.angle_beta   90.00
_cell.angle_gamma   90.00
#
_symmetry.space_group_name_H-M   'P 1'
#
loop_
_entity.id
_entity.type
_entity.pdbx_description
1 polymer ?
#
loop_
_entity_poly.entity_id
_entity_poly.type
_entity_poly.pdbx_seq_one_letter_code
_entity_poly.pdbx_strand_id
1 'polypeptide(L)'
;LDLPELQGEIEEISIKKCQEAARLLKKPVFIEDTSLCFNALQGLPGPYIKWFLDKLKPEGLHQLLTGWNDKSAEAVCTFAY
;
A
#
# COMPACT_ATOMS: atom_id res chain seq x y z
N LEU A 1 -10.35 9.74 -10.10
CA LEU A 1 -9.89 9.05 -11.33
C LEU A 1 -9.84 7.59 -10.97
N ASP A 2 -10.53 6.74 -11.73
CA ASP A 2 -10.40 5.30 -11.52
C ASP A 2 -9.09 4.85 -12.16
N LEU A 3 -8.16 4.36 -11.35
CA LEU A 3 -6.83 3.94 -11.76
C LEU A 3 -6.65 2.49 -11.32
N PRO A 4 -5.97 1.65 -12.12
CA PRO A 4 -5.66 0.30 -11.70
C PRO A 4 -4.81 0.32 -10.42
N GLU A 5 -5.18 -0.53 -9.45
CA GLU A 5 -4.30 -0.83 -8.31
C GLU A 5 -3.21 -1.78 -8.79
N LEU A 6 -2.04 -1.21 -9.07
CA LEU A 6 -0.88 -1.94 -9.56
C LEU A 6 -0.25 -2.76 -8.43
N GLN A 7 0.36 -3.88 -8.80
CA GLN A 7 1.16 -4.72 -7.90
C GLN A 7 2.64 -4.41 -8.10
N GLY A 8 3.41 -4.50 -7.02
CA GLY A 8 4.84 -4.20 -7.00
C GLY A 8 5.28 -3.62 -5.65
N GLU A 9 6.45 -2.99 -5.66
CA GLU A 9 6.96 -2.24 -4.52
C GLU A 9 6.26 -0.88 -4.36
N ILE A 10 6.27 -0.33 -3.14
CA ILE A 10 5.54 0.90 -2.77
C ILE A 10 5.87 2.06 -3.72
N GLU A 11 7.16 2.28 -3.99
CA GLU A 11 7.64 3.35 -4.86
C GLU A 11 7.23 3.14 -6.32
N GLU A 12 7.35 1.91 -6.82
CA GLU A 12 7.02 1.58 -8.20
C GLU A 12 5.53 1.77 -8.48
N ILE A 13 4.67 1.34 -7.54
CA ILE A 13 3.22 1.54 -7.61
C ILE A 13 2.90 3.03 -7.68
N SER A 14 3.46 3.83 -6.76
CA SER A 14 3.23 5.27 -6.69
C SER A 14 3.66 5.97 -7.99
N ILE A 15 4.85 5.68 -8.51
CA ILE A 15 5.36 6.27 -9.76
C ILE A 15 4.43 5.95 -10.93
N LYS A 16 4.07 4.66 -11.11
CA LYS A 16 3.22 4.24 -12.24
C LYS A 16 1.81 4.83 -12.14
N LYS A 17 1.25 4.89 -10.92
CA LYS A 17 -0.07 5.48 -10.69
C LYS A 17 -0.08 6.98 -10.99
N CYS A 18 0.98 7.71 -10.61
CA CYS A 18 1.11 9.13 -10.91
C CYS A 18 1.24 9.37 -12.42
N GLN A 19 2.12 8.60 -13.08
CA GLN A 19 2.32 8.67 -14.53
C GLN A 19 1.04 8.39 -15.31
N GLU A 20 0.28 7.36 -14.93
CA GLU A 20 -0.99 7.04 -15.59
C GLU A 20 -2.04 8.13 -15.35
N ALA A 21 -2.10 8.69 -14.14
CA ALA A 21 -2.99 9.80 -13.84
C ALA A 21 -2.66 11.05 -14.67
N ALA A 22 -1.38 11.41 -14.76
CA ALA A 22 -0.89 12.53 -15.56
C ALA A 22 -1.17 12.31 -17.06
N ARG A 23 -0.98 11.08 -17.56
CA ARG A 23 -1.28 10.69 -18.94
C ARG A 23 -2.75 10.87 -19.29
N LEU A 24 -3.66 10.48 -18.38
CA LEU A 24 -5.11 10.58 -18.58
C LEU A 24 -5.61 12.03 -18.46
N LEU A 25 -5.12 12.78 -17.47
CA LEU A 25 -5.60 14.13 -17.19
C LEU A 25 -4.92 15.23 -18.00
N LYS A 26 -3.71 14.96 -18.54
CA LYS A 26 -2.86 15.93 -19.25
C LYS A 26 -2.61 17.21 -18.46
N LYS A 27 -2.45 17.08 -17.15
CA LYS A 27 -2.26 18.15 -16.16
C LYS A 27 -1.27 17.69 -15.10
N PRO A 28 -0.69 18.59 -14.30
CA PRO A 28 -0.01 18.22 -13.07
C PRO A 28 -0.97 17.42 -12.18
N VAL A 29 -0.47 16.30 -11.63
CA VAL A 29 -1.25 15.43 -10.75
C VAL A 29 -0.44 15.21 -9.48
N PHE A 30 -1.16 15.11 -8.37
CA PHE A 30 -0.59 14.72 -7.09
C PHE A 30 -1.34 13.47 -6.64
N ILE A 31 -0.62 12.43 -6.26
CA ILE A 31 -1.20 11.19 -5.73
C ILE A 31 -0.65 10.89 -4.33
N GLU A 32 -1.42 10.10 -3.60
CA GLU A 32 -1.05 9.54 -2.31
C GLU A 32 -1.34 8.04 -2.31
N ASP A 33 -0.41 7.25 -1.76
CA ASP A 33 -0.57 5.83 -1.49
C ASP A 33 -0.15 5.54 -0.04
N THR A 34 -0.90 4.68 0.65
CA THR A 34 -0.64 4.31 2.05
C THR A 34 -0.45 2.80 2.16
N SER A 35 0.61 2.40 2.84
CA SER A 35 0.99 1.00 3.08
C SER A 35 1.08 0.73 4.58
N LEU A 36 0.80 -0.52 4.98
CA LEU A 36 1.08 -1.03 6.32
C LEU A 36 2.05 -2.21 6.22
N CYS A 37 3.24 -2.03 6.75
CA CYS A 37 4.37 -2.93 6.58
C CYS A 37 4.66 -3.65 7.89
N PHE A 38 4.38 -4.96 7.98
CA PHE A 38 4.78 -5.74 9.13
C PHE A 38 6.20 -6.25 8.97
N ASN A 39 7.08 -5.95 9.93
CA ASN A 39 8.49 -6.34 9.86
C ASN A 39 8.64 -7.88 9.83
N ALA A 40 7.82 -8.58 10.61
CA ALA A 40 7.76 -10.04 10.61
C ALA A 40 7.36 -10.66 9.25
N LEU A 41 6.61 -9.93 8.42
CA LEU A 41 6.20 -10.38 7.08
C LEU A 41 7.02 -9.71 5.97
N GLN A 42 8.22 -9.22 6.29
CA GLN A 42 9.12 -8.56 5.33
C GLN A 42 8.43 -7.41 4.58
N GLY A 43 7.62 -6.62 5.29
CA GLY A 43 6.92 -5.46 4.74
C GLY A 43 5.52 -5.74 4.19
N LEU A 44 5.05 -6.98 4.18
CA LEU A 44 3.66 -7.29 3.85
C LEU A 44 2.70 -6.94 5.01
N PRO A 45 1.41 -6.67 4.74
CA PRO A 45 0.77 -6.62 3.41
C PRO A 45 1.17 -5.41 2.55
N GLY A 46 1.84 -4.41 3.12
CA GLY A 46 2.40 -3.27 2.40
C GLY A 46 1.32 -2.51 1.62
N PRO A 47 1.49 -2.30 0.31
CA PRO A 47 0.53 -1.56 -0.51
C PRO A 47 -0.81 -2.30 -0.68
N TYR A 48 -0.88 -3.58 -0.32
CA TYR A 48 -2.09 -4.39 -0.42
C TYR A 48 -3.00 -4.28 0.82
N ILE A 49 -2.67 -3.41 1.79
CA ILE A 49 -3.36 -3.30 3.07
C ILE A 49 -4.88 -3.11 2.92
N LYS A 50 -5.35 -2.40 1.89
CA LYS A 50 -6.78 -2.23 1.61
C LYS A 50 -7.53 -3.56 1.51
N TRP A 51 -6.97 -4.52 0.78
CA TRP A 51 -7.58 -5.84 0.57
C TRP A 51 -7.52 -6.70 1.83
N PHE A 52 -6.37 -6.67 2.52
CA PHE A 52 -6.20 -7.40 3.77
C PHE A 52 -7.15 -6.88 4.85
N LEU A 53 -7.29 -5.57 5.00
CA LEU A 53 -8.21 -4.95 5.94
C LEU A 53 -9.68 -5.27 5.60
N ASP A 54 -10.06 -5.24 4.31
CA ASP A 54 -11.43 -5.58 3.91
C ASP A 54 -11.79 -7.03 4.27
N LYS A 55 -10.90 -7.97 4.00
CA LYS A 55 -11.17 -9.41 4.20
C LYS A 55 -10.99 -9.87 5.64
N LEU A 56 -9.97 -9.36 6.32
CA LEU A 56 -9.56 -9.86 7.63
C LEU A 56 -10.05 -9.00 8.79
N LYS A 57 -10.40 -7.74 8.51
CA LYS A 57 -10.71 -6.72 9.52
C LYS A 57 -9.50 -6.47 10.45
N PRO A 58 -9.53 -5.44 11.32
CA PRO A 58 -8.41 -5.16 12.22
C PRO A 58 -8.00 -6.37 13.09
N GLU A 59 -8.97 -7.17 13.52
CA GLU A 59 -8.72 -8.35 14.36
C GLU A 59 -7.93 -9.42 13.60
N GLY A 60 -8.27 -9.66 12.33
CA GLY A 60 -7.56 -10.64 11.50
C GLY A 60 -6.16 -10.17 11.09
N LEU A 61 -5.94 -8.86 10.95
CA LEU A 61 -4.59 -8.30 10.73
C LEU A 61 -3.66 -8.58 11.92
N HIS A 62 -4.16 -8.45 13.15
CA HIS A 62 -3.41 -8.81 14.34
C HIS A 62 -3.18 -10.33 14.44
N GLN A 63 -4.20 -11.14 14.12
CA GLN A 63 -4.09 -12.61 14.13
C GLN A 63 -3.09 -13.14 13.08
N LEU A 64 -2.93 -12.43 11.96
CA LEU A 64 -1.91 -12.72 10.94
C LEU A 64 -0.50 -12.81 11.53
N LEU A 65 -0.24 -12.03 12.59
CA LEU A 65 1.05 -12.00 13.26
C LEU A 65 1.17 -13.01 14.39
N THR A 66 0.14 -13.77 14.78
CA THR A 66 0.16 -14.64 15.97
C THR A 66 1.38 -15.56 16.05
N GLY A 67 1.81 -16.14 14.92
CA GLY A 67 2.96 -17.05 14.86
C GLY A 67 4.35 -16.39 14.91
N TRP A 68 4.43 -15.06 14.95
CA TRP A 68 5.68 -14.30 14.90
C TRP A 68 6.00 -13.67 16.25
N ASN A 69 7.27 -13.64 16.65
CA ASN A 69 7.66 -12.92 17.86
C ASN A 69 7.63 -11.40 17.65
N ASP A 70 8.07 -10.95 16.48
CA ASP A 70 8.05 -9.54 16.10
C ASP A 70 6.63 -9.11 15.71
N LYS A 71 6.15 -8.05 16.35
CA LYS A 71 4.83 -7.42 16.10
C LYS A 71 4.98 -5.98 15.61
N SER A 72 6.22 -5.52 15.40
CA SER A 72 6.48 -4.17 14.93
C SER A 72 6.01 -3.99 13.49
N ALA A 73 5.56 -2.77 13.21
CA ALA A 73 4.95 -2.40 11.95
C ALA A 73 5.24 -0.93 11.65
N GLU A 74 5.28 -0.60 10.37
CA GLU A 74 5.43 0.76 9.89
C GLU A 74 4.23 1.12 9.00
N ALA A 75 3.65 2.30 9.25
CA ALA A 75 2.70 2.91 8.34
C ALA A 75 3.49 3.85 7.42
N VAL A 76 3.48 3.55 6.12
CA VAL A 76 4.23 4.30 5.12
C VAL A 76 3.24 5.05 4.24
N CYS A 77 3.39 6.38 4.15
CA CYS A 77 2.66 7.20 3.20
C CYS A 77 3.65 7.71 2.14
N THR A 78 3.28 7.53 0.87
CA THR A 78 4.09 7.93 -0.28
C THR A 78 3.31 8.93 -1.13
N PHE A 79 3.93 10.06 -1.40
CA PHE A 79 3.42 11.07 -2.32
C PHE A 79 4.22 11.02 -3.63
N ALA A 80 3.51 11.09 -4.75
CA ALA A 80 4.15 11.25 -6.07
C ALA A 80 3.47 12.38 -6.85
N TYR A 81 4.28 13.10 -7.62
CA TYR A 81 3.93 14.31 -8.36
C TYR A 81 4.60 14.30 -9.73
#